data_AF-A0A845K4S4-F1
#
_entry.id   AF-A0A845K4S4-F1
#
_cell.length_a   1.000
_cell.length_b   1.000
_cell.length_c   1.000
_cell.angle_alpha   90.00
_cell.angle_beta   90.00
_cell.angle_gamma   90.00
#
_symmetry.space_group_name_H-M   'P 1'
#
loop_
_entity.id
_entity.type
_entity.pdbx_description
1 polymer ?
#
loop_
_entity_poly.entity_id
_entity_poly.type
_entity_poly.pdbx_seq_one_letter_code
_entity_poly.pdbx_strand_id
1 'polypeptide(L)' 'HINGIENFWGIAKMRLAKFRGLSKSTFYLHLKECEFRFNHRDENLYQLLLKITKK' A
#
# COMPACT_ATOMS: atom_id res chain seq x y z
N HIS A 1 -6.11 16.58 -7.34
CA HIS A 1 -6.22 17.17 -5.99
C HIS A 1 -4.93 16.87 -5.23
N ILE A 2 -4.08 17.87 -4.99
CA ILE A 2 -2.72 17.72 -4.41
C ILE A 2 -2.74 17.01 -3.05
N ASN A 3 -3.75 17.29 -2.21
CA ASN A 3 -3.85 16.74 -0.86
C ASN A 3 -3.96 15.20 -0.82
N GLY A 4 -4.48 14.56 -1.88
CA GLY A 4 -4.57 13.10 -1.95
C GLY A 4 -3.20 12.43 -2.14
N ILE A 5 -2.33 13.05 -2.93
CA ILE A 5 -0.97 12.56 -3.21
C ILE A 5 -0.09 12.76 -1.97
N GLU A 6 -0.19 13.90 -1.31
CA GLU A 6 0.55 14.17 -0.07
C GLU A 6 0.16 13.20 1.05
N ASN A 7 -1.15 12.96 1.23
CA ASN A 7 -1.66 12.00 2.21
C ASN A 7 -1.16 10.57 1.91
N PHE A 8 -1.20 10.16 0.64
CA PHE A 8 -0.65 8.88 0.22
C PHE A 8 0.82 8.72 0.63
N TRP A 9 1.66 9.70 0.30
CA TRP A 9 3.09 9.64 0.63
C TRP A 9 3.35 9.68 2.13
N GLY A 10 2.54 10.38 2.92
CA GLY A 10 2.61 10.35 4.39
C GLY A 10 2.41 8.93 4.94
N ILE A 11 1.35 8.25 4.51
CA ILE A 11 1.02 6.89 4.92
C ILE A 11 2.06 5.88 4.41
N ALA A 12 2.47 6.00 3.14
CA ALA A 12 3.45 5.11 2.53
C ALA A 12 4.80 5.19 3.28
N LYS A 13 5.29 6.40 3.60
CA LYS A 13 6.53 6.56 4.39
C LYS A 13 6.42 5.91 5.77
N MET A 14 5.33 6.12 6.49
CA MET A 14 5.13 5.52 7.82
C MET A 14 5.13 3.98 7.76
N ARG A 15 4.47 3.39 6.76
CA ARG A 15 4.48 1.94 6.54
C ARG A 15 5.87 1.42 6.19
N LEU A 16 6.53 2.08 5.22
CA LEU A 16 7.83 1.65 4.72
C LEU A 16 8.93 1.78 5.80
N ALA A 17 8.84 2.76 6.69
CA ALA A 17 9.78 2.96 7.80
C ALA A 17 9.78 1.81 8.83
N LYS A 18 8.72 0.99 8.87
CA LYS A 18 8.67 -0.20 9.77
C LYS A 18 9.54 -1.34 9.26
N PHE A 19 9.90 -1.36 7.98
CA PHE A 19 10.87 -2.32 7.47
C PHE A 19 12.27 -1.86 7.87
N ARG A 20 13.08 -2.78 8.43
CA ARG A 20 14.47 -2.52 8.82
C ARG A 20 15.41 -2.55 7.60
N GLY A 21 15.10 -1.69 6.62
CA GLY A 21 15.68 -1.73 5.28
C GLY A 21 14.77 -2.46 4.29
N LEU A 22 14.79 -1.96 3.05
CA LEU A 22 14.07 -2.52 1.92
C LEU A 22 15.07 -2.85 0.83
N SER A 23 14.96 -4.03 0.24
CA SER A 23 15.72 -4.33 -0.98
C SER A 23 15.27 -3.39 -2.09
N LYS A 24 16.23 -2.79 -2.81
CA LYS A 24 15.93 -1.95 -3.99
C LYS A 24 15.11 -2.71 -5.04
N SER A 25 15.34 -4.02 -5.18
CA SER A 25 14.62 -4.86 -6.15
C SER A 25 13.15 -5.06 -5.81
N THR A 26 12.78 -5.04 -4.53
CA THR A 26 11.39 -5.27 -4.07
C THR A 26 10.67 -3.98 -3.69
N PHE A 27 11.36 -2.84 -3.64
CA PHE A 27 10.78 -1.56 -3.26
C PHE A 27 9.48 -1.24 -4.03
N TYR A 28 9.45 -1.49 -5.34
CA TYR A 28 8.27 -1.23 -6.16
C TYR A 28 7.06 -2.07 -5.72
N LEU A 29 7.26 -3.31 -5.27
CA LEU A 29 6.19 -4.17 -4.76
C LEU A 29 5.59 -3.60 -3.49
N HIS A 30 6.43 -3.12 -2.57
CA HIS A 30 5.96 -2.49 -1.33
C HIS A 30 5.21 -1.18 -1.61
N LEU A 31 5.67 -0.40 -2.60
CA LEU A 31 4.97 0.82 -3.00
C LEU A 31 3.61 0.52 -3.62
N LYS A 32 3.52 -0.50 -4.48
CA LYS A 32 2.25 -0.96 -5.06
C LYS A 32 1.30 -1.54 -4.02
N GLU A 33 1.83 -2.22 -3.01
CA GLU A 33 1.03 -2.68 -1.86
C GLU A 33 0.48 -1.51 -1.05
N CYS A 34 1.28 -0.45 -0.82
CA CYS A 34 0.82 0.78 -0.17
C CYS A 34 -0.27 1.49 -0.99
N GLU A 35 -0.10 1.59 -2.31
CA GLU A 35 -1.11 2.14 -3.24
C GLU A 35 -2.42 1.37 -3.14
N PHE A 36 -2.36 0.04 -3.22
CA PHE A 36 -3.53 -0.83 -3.11
C PHE A 36 -4.27 -0.60 -1.80
N ARG A 37 -3.56 -0.58 -0.67
CA ARG A 37 -4.17 -0.33 0.64
C ARG A 37 -4.75 1.07 0.78
N PHE A 38 -4.09 2.09 0.22
CA PHE A 38 -4.57 3.47 0.30
C PHE A 38 -5.87 3.65 -0.47
N ASN A 39 -5.97 3.03 -1.65
CA ASN A 39 -7.14 3.12 -2.51
C ASN A 39 -8.34 2.33 -1.96
N HIS A 40 -8.10 1.24 -1.24
CA HIS A 40 -9.14 0.39 -0.65
C HIS A 40 -9.18 0.50 0.88
N ARG A 41 -8.78 1.65 1.44
CA ARG A 41 -8.65 1.86 2.90
C ARG A 41 -9.96 1.79 3.66
N ASP A 42 -11.07 2.07 2.97
CA ASP A 42 -12.42 2.06 3.52
C ASP A 42 -13.13 0.72 3.25
N GLU A 43 -12.41 -0.28 2.70
CA GLU A 43 -12.94 -1.60 2.37
C GLU A 43 -12.41 -2.69 3.30
N ASN A 44 -13.15 -3.81 3.38
CA ASN A 44 -12.64 -5.00 4.03
C ASN A 44 -11.58 -5.69 3.15
N LEU A 45 -10.31 -5.38 3.43
CA LEU A 45 -9.18 -5.93 2.66
C LEU A 45 -9.15 -7.45 2.62
N TYR A 46 -9.59 -8.15 3.67
CA TYR A 46 -9.60 -9.61 3.67
C TYR A 46 -10.60 -10.17 2.65
N GLN A 47 -11.83 -9.65 2.65
CA GLN A 47 -12.85 -10.04 1.69
C GLN A 47 -12.45 -9.68 0.24
N LEU A 48 -11.86 -8.49 0.06
CA LEU A 48 -11.36 -8.06 -1.24
C LEU A 48 -10.25 -8.98 -1.77
N LEU A 49 -9.27 -9.32 -0.93
CA LEU A 49 -8.19 -10.22 -1.32
C LEU A 49 -8.72 -11.61 -1.66
N LEU A 50 -9.65 -12.17 -0.87
CA LEU A 50 -10.30 -13.45 -1.19
C LEU A 50 -11.01 -13.41 -2.55
N LYS A 51 -11.63 -12.29 -2.92
CA LYS A 51 -12.29 -12.13 -4.22
C LYS A 51 -11.28 -12.09 -5.38
N ILE A 52 -10.13 -11.45 -5.20
CA ILE A 52 -9.09 -11.30 -6.23
C ILE A 52 -8.28 -12.59 -6.41
N THR A 53 -8.01 -13.32 -5.32
CA THR A 53 -7.12 -14.50 -5.34
C THR A 53 -7.84 -15.82 -5.55
N LYS A 54 -9.17 -15.86 -5.37
CA LYS A 54 -9.98 -17.01 -5.79
C LYS A 54 -9.87 -17.17 -7.31
N LYS A 55 -9.17 -18.23 -7.73
CA LYS A 55 -9.26 -18.79 -9.08
C LYS A 55 -10.50 -19.66 -9.22
#